data_AF-A0A3P7Q2E5-F1
#
_entry.id   AF-A0A3P7Q2E5-F1
#
_cell.length_a   1.000
_cell.length_b   1.000
_cell.length_c   1.000
_cell.angle_alpha   90.00
_cell.angle_beta   90.00
_cell.angle_gamma   90.00
#
_symmetry.space_group_name_H-M   'P 1'
#
loop_
_entity.id
_entity.type
_entity.pdbx_description
1 polymer ?
#
loop_
_entity_poly.entity_id
_entity_poly.type
_entity_poly.pdbx_seq_one_letter_code
_entity_poly.pdbx_strand_id
1 'polypeptide(L)'
;MAPFASGRHDKRKRKKRQLIVDEHKSISVDEMKANMADFSDTLQTLDLAPPTRRLMLLKESSLVEKLLQLPGCPSLRATPLVMLYQSHLRMQFRDTEECEIKDIHVSDDIELTYEERQEDGEKTFREVHKAVCHLKGRQNLLSVIAAKLQSANQSQIVFDDLMTRSATRKTAARRFFILLELVGLRAVNVMQQGCYHNIFISAGPNLGEVMAQ
;
A
#
# COMPACT_ATOMS: atom_id res chain seq x y z
N MET A 1 27.11 -49.34 -44.46
CA MET A 1 26.34 -49.70 -43.26
C MET A 1 26.92 -48.89 -42.11
N ALA A 2 26.32 -47.75 -41.77
CA ALA A 2 26.83 -46.85 -40.72
C ALA A 2 26.28 -47.29 -39.35
N PRO A 3 27.07 -47.22 -38.27
CA PRO A 3 26.61 -47.63 -36.95
C PRO A 3 25.70 -46.57 -36.32
N PHE A 4 24.64 -47.01 -35.66
CA PHE A 4 23.70 -46.17 -34.92
C PHE A 4 24.42 -45.47 -33.76
N ALA A 5 24.41 -44.13 -33.78
CA ALA A 5 24.94 -43.31 -32.72
C ALA A 5 24.14 -43.51 -31.41
N SER A 6 24.82 -44.01 -30.37
CA SER A 6 24.27 -44.10 -29.02
C SER A 6 24.08 -42.68 -28.47
N GLY A 7 22.82 -42.25 -28.34
CA GLY A 7 22.45 -40.97 -27.75
C GLY A 7 22.89 -40.90 -26.29
N ARG A 8 23.72 -39.90 -25.97
CA ARG A 8 24.07 -39.56 -24.59
C ARG A 8 22.81 -39.09 -23.88
N HIS A 9 22.26 -39.93 -22.99
CA HIS A 9 21.23 -39.49 -22.05
C HIS A 9 21.87 -38.59 -20.99
N ASP A 10 21.76 -37.27 -21.18
CA ASP A 10 22.08 -36.31 -20.13
C ASP A 10 21.22 -36.58 -18.89
N LYS A 11 21.87 -36.95 -17.79
CA LYS A 11 21.24 -37.18 -16.49
C LYS A 11 20.73 -35.84 -15.93
N ARG A 12 19.51 -35.44 -16.30
CA ARG A 12 18.82 -34.28 -15.71
C ARG A 12 18.85 -34.42 -14.18
N LYS A 13 19.48 -33.45 -13.49
CA LYS A 13 19.48 -33.37 -12.03
C LYS A 13 18.02 -33.30 -11.55
N ARG A 14 17.53 -34.39 -10.97
CA ARG A 14 16.16 -34.45 -10.43
C ARG A 14 16.07 -33.51 -9.22
N LYS A 15 15.16 -32.53 -9.30
CA LYS A 15 14.83 -31.67 -8.16
C LYS A 15 14.24 -32.55 -7.05
N LYS A 16 14.64 -32.31 -5.79
CA LYS A 16 14.06 -33.01 -4.64
C LYS A 16 12.55 -32.73 -4.61
N ARG A 17 11.75 -33.76 -4.36
CA ARG A 17 10.30 -33.65 -4.28
C ARG A 17 9.95 -32.88 -3.01
N GLN A 18 9.10 -31.87 -3.14
CA GLN A 18 8.48 -31.21 -1.99
C GLN A 18 7.26 -32.03 -1.55
N LEU A 19 7.47 -33.32 -1.30
CA LEU A 19 6.41 -34.21 -0.83
C LEU A 19 6.40 -34.15 0.69
N ILE A 20 5.29 -33.69 1.25
CA ILE A 20 5.07 -33.71 2.69
C ILE A 20 4.73 -35.16 3.06
N VAL A 21 5.54 -35.75 3.93
CA VAL A 21 5.36 -37.10 4.45
C VAL A 21 5.16 -36.99 5.94
N ASP A 22 3.99 -37.39 6.41
CA ASP A 22 3.65 -37.31 7.83
C ASP A 22 4.44 -38.32 8.66
N GLU A 23 5.05 -37.83 9.74
CA GLU A 23 5.80 -38.65 10.69
C GLU A 23 4.87 -39.49 11.58
N HIS A 24 3.72 -38.92 11.96
CA HIS A 24 2.72 -39.55 12.82
C HIS A 24 1.45 -39.84 12.03
N LYS A 25 1.05 -41.12 12.00
CA LYS A 25 -0.11 -41.59 11.21
C LYS A 25 -1.34 -41.91 12.06
N SER A 26 -1.21 -41.87 13.38
CA SER A 26 -2.28 -42.19 14.32
C SER A 26 -2.19 -41.30 15.55
N ILE A 27 -3.35 -40.94 16.10
CA ILE A 27 -3.48 -40.26 17.39
C ILE A 27 -3.23 -41.28 18.51
N SER A 28 -2.56 -40.86 19.58
CA SER A 28 -2.29 -41.75 20.71
C SER A 28 -3.56 -41.98 21.56
N VAL A 29 -3.62 -43.11 22.26
CA VAL A 29 -4.78 -43.45 23.11
C VAL A 29 -4.92 -42.46 24.27
N ASP A 30 -3.81 -41.93 24.79
CA ASP A 30 -3.84 -40.99 25.92
C ASP A 30 -4.36 -39.61 25.47
N GLU A 31 -4.00 -39.14 24.27
CA GLU A 31 -4.61 -37.96 23.65
C GLU A 31 -6.11 -38.18 23.39
N MET A 32 -6.48 -39.36 22.89
CA MET A 32 -7.88 -39.69 22.64
C MET A 32 -8.70 -39.68 23.94
N LYS A 33 -8.14 -40.17 25.04
CA LYS A 33 -8.78 -40.12 26.37
C LYS A 33 -8.85 -38.69 26.92
N ALA A 34 -7.80 -37.89 26.73
CA ALA A 34 -7.79 -36.49 27.17
C ALA A 34 -8.92 -35.70 26.48
N ASN A 35 -9.10 -35.87 25.16
CA ASN A 35 -10.16 -35.22 24.40
C ASN A 35 -11.57 -35.70 24.80
N MET A 36 -11.69 -36.95 25.27
CA MET A 36 -12.96 -37.45 25.82
C MET A 36 -13.23 -36.94 27.24
N ALA A 37 -12.18 -36.61 28.00
CA ALA A 37 -12.29 -36.09 29.35
C ALA A 37 -12.60 -34.58 29.38
N ASP A 38 -12.03 -33.81 28.45
CA ASP A 38 -12.32 -32.39 28.26
C ASP A 38 -12.42 -32.08 26.76
N PHE A 39 -13.57 -31.56 26.35
CA PHE A 39 -13.92 -31.20 24.98
C PHE A 39 -14.30 -29.72 24.86
N SER A 40 -13.93 -28.91 25.87
CA SER A 40 -14.29 -27.49 25.96
C SER A 40 -13.77 -26.65 24.79
N ASP A 41 -12.68 -27.07 24.15
CA ASP A 41 -12.11 -26.47 22.95
C ASP A 41 -13.02 -26.55 21.71
N THR A 42 -13.85 -27.59 21.64
CA THR A 42 -14.84 -27.77 20.56
C THR A 42 -16.18 -27.10 20.84
N LEU A 43 -16.41 -26.64 22.08
CA LEU A 43 -17.68 -26.02 22.46
C LEU A 43 -17.74 -24.57 22.00
N GLN A 44 -18.80 -24.24 21.28
CA GLN A 44 -19.14 -22.87 20.92
C GLN A 44 -20.08 -22.26 21.95
N THR A 45 -19.75 -21.08 22.48
CA THR A 45 -20.68 -20.33 23.33
C THR A 45 -21.85 -19.80 22.52
N LEU A 46 -23.06 -19.83 23.09
CA LEU A 46 -24.26 -19.30 22.46
C LEU A 46 -24.15 -17.77 22.25
N ASP A 47 -24.10 -17.34 20.98
CA ASP A 47 -24.16 -15.92 20.63
C ASP A 47 -25.62 -15.43 20.69
N LEU A 48 -25.90 -14.56 21.64
CA LEU A 48 -27.23 -14.01 21.84
C LEU A 48 -27.42 -12.75 21.00
N ALA A 49 -28.59 -12.66 20.37
CA ALA A 49 -29.04 -11.41 19.78
C ALA A 49 -29.11 -10.29 20.85
N PRO A 50 -28.96 -9.00 20.46
CA PRO A 50 -29.02 -7.90 21.40
C PRO A 50 -30.28 -7.95 22.27
N PRO A 51 -30.15 -8.12 23.60
CA PRO A 51 -31.29 -8.45 24.48
C PRO A 51 -32.19 -7.27 24.79
N THR A 52 -31.76 -6.04 24.48
CA THR A 52 -32.53 -4.82 24.70
C THR A 52 -32.63 -3.99 23.43
N ARG A 53 -33.71 -3.21 23.32
CA ARG A 53 -33.93 -2.29 22.21
C ARG A 53 -32.80 -1.25 22.07
N ARG A 54 -32.21 -0.83 23.18
CA ARG A 54 -31.06 0.09 23.18
C ARG A 54 -29.82 -0.58 22.56
N LEU A 55 -29.52 -1.82 22.94
CA LEU A 55 -28.40 -2.57 22.36
C LEU A 55 -28.64 -2.91 20.89
N MET A 56 -29.89 -3.18 20.50
CA MET A 56 -30.26 -3.37 19.09
C MET A 56 -29.99 -2.11 18.26
N LEU A 57 -30.43 -0.93 18.73
CA LEU A 57 -30.20 0.34 18.05
C LEU A 57 -28.70 0.73 18.03
N LEU A 58 -27.98 0.43 19.10
CA LEU A 58 -26.53 0.63 19.16
C LEU A 58 -25.82 -0.29 18.17
N LYS A 59 -26.18 -1.58 18.09
CA LYS A 59 -25.61 -2.52 17.12
C LYS A 59 -25.96 -2.14 15.67
N GLU A 60 -27.14 -1.56 15.45
CA GLU A 60 -27.54 -1.06 14.13
C GLU A 60 -26.72 0.15 13.68
N SER A 61 -26.34 1.02 14.62
CA SER A 61 -25.59 2.27 14.37
C SER A 61 -24.08 2.17 14.64
N SER A 62 -23.59 1.04 15.17
CA SER A 62 -22.18 0.85 15.55
C SER A 62 -21.24 0.59 14.38
N LEU A 63 -21.75 0.44 13.17
CA LEU A 63 -20.91 0.33 11.99
C LEU A 63 -20.17 1.65 11.76
N VAL A 64 -18.86 1.57 11.54
CA VAL A 64 -17.99 2.75 11.34
C VAL A 64 -18.53 3.65 10.23
N GLU A 65 -19.03 3.07 9.14
CA GLU A 65 -19.64 3.81 8.04
C GLU A 65 -20.83 4.65 8.51
N LYS A 66 -21.75 4.06 9.28
CA LYS A 66 -22.92 4.75 9.81
C LYS A 66 -22.55 5.81 10.84
N LEU A 67 -21.57 5.53 11.70
CA LEU A 67 -21.11 6.46 12.72
C LEU A 67 -20.44 7.70 12.11
N LEU A 68 -19.69 7.52 11.02
CA LEU A 68 -19.04 8.63 10.31
C LEU A 68 -20.00 9.39 9.39
N GLN A 69 -21.08 8.76 8.91
CA GLN A 69 -22.04 9.37 7.98
C GLN A 69 -23.25 10.03 8.66
N LEU A 70 -23.59 9.63 9.89
CA LEU A 70 -24.76 10.14 10.62
C LEU A 70 -24.35 11.11 11.74
N PRO A 71 -25.19 12.11 12.06
CA PRO A 71 -24.93 12.98 13.20
C PRO A 71 -25.07 12.20 14.52
N GLY A 72 -24.32 12.59 15.55
CA GLY A 72 -24.30 11.91 16.87
C GLY A 72 -25.61 11.94 17.68
N CYS A 73 -26.70 12.44 17.09
CA CYS A 73 -28.03 12.50 17.69
C CYS A 73 -28.99 11.58 16.91
N PRO A 74 -29.22 10.33 17.37
CA PRO A 74 -30.10 9.36 16.69
C PRO A 74 -31.57 9.80 16.62
N SER A 75 -31.98 10.76 17.44
CA SER A 75 -33.35 11.31 17.46
C SER A 75 -33.62 12.34 16.37
N LEU A 76 -32.60 12.78 15.62
CA LEU A 76 -32.74 13.78 14.56
C LEU A 76 -33.40 13.17 13.32
N ARG A 77 -34.73 13.25 13.22
CA ARG A 77 -35.52 12.73 12.09
C ARG A 77 -35.71 13.73 10.94
N ALA A 78 -35.19 14.94 11.06
CA ALA A 78 -35.34 15.99 10.05
C ALA A 78 -34.43 15.70 8.85
N THR A 79 -35.01 15.15 7.77
CA THR A 79 -34.28 14.79 6.55
C THR A 79 -33.49 15.96 5.93
N PRO A 80 -33.95 17.23 5.92
CA PRO A 80 -33.16 18.32 5.35
C PRO A 80 -31.87 18.61 6.13
N LEU A 81 -31.90 18.45 7.46
CA LEU A 81 -30.73 18.66 8.32
C LEU A 81 -29.72 17.52 8.16
N VAL A 82 -30.19 16.28 7.99
CA VAL A 82 -29.32 15.13 7.72
C VAL A 82 -28.65 15.27 6.35
N MET A 83 -29.40 15.70 5.32
CA MET A 83 -28.82 15.96 4.00
C MET A 83 -27.79 17.10 4.02
N LEU A 84 -28.05 18.16 4.79
CA LEU A 84 -27.09 19.24 4.98
C LEU A 84 -25.83 18.75 5.69
N TYR A 85 -25.96 17.93 6.74
CA TYR A 85 -24.81 17.32 7.41
C TYR A 85 -23.99 16.46 6.45
N GLN A 86 -24.65 15.56 5.72
CA GLN A 86 -24.02 14.64 4.77
C GLN A 86 -23.37 15.36 3.59
N SER A 87 -23.92 16.48 3.12
CA SER A 87 -23.32 17.23 2.02
C SER A 87 -22.00 17.93 2.40
N HIS A 88 -21.81 18.19 3.70
CA HIS A 88 -20.59 18.80 4.24
C HIS A 88 -19.58 17.78 4.76
N LEU A 89 -19.93 16.49 4.81
CA LEU A 89 -19.00 15.38 5.07
C LEU A 89 -18.12 15.12 3.83
N ARG A 90 -17.21 16.05 3.56
CA ARG A 90 -16.18 15.86 2.54
C ARG A 90 -14.95 15.26 3.18
N MET A 91 -14.49 14.14 2.62
CA MET A 91 -13.13 13.67 2.80
C MET A 91 -12.20 14.74 2.22
N GLN A 92 -11.80 15.70 3.06
CA GLN A 92 -10.63 16.48 2.77
C GLN A 92 -9.46 15.51 2.89
N PHE A 93 -9.00 15.02 1.74
CA PHE A 93 -7.60 14.65 1.66
C PHE A 93 -6.84 15.91 2.04
N ARG A 94 -6.33 15.95 3.27
CA ARG A 94 -5.11 16.69 3.49
C ARG A 94 -4.13 15.99 2.56
N ASP A 95 -3.90 16.58 1.39
CA ASP A 95 -2.59 16.45 0.77
C ASP A 95 -1.62 16.63 1.93
N THR A 96 -0.84 15.59 2.22
CA THR A 96 0.19 15.64 3.26
C THR A 96 1.22 16.68 2.85
N GLU A 97 0.87 17.93 3.09
CA GLU A 97 1.66 19.11 3.23
C GLU A 97 0.98 19.76 4.46
N GLU A 98 1.55 19.52 5.65
CA GLU A 98 1.29 20.24 6.91
C GLU A 98 0.05 19.83 7.76
N CYS A 99 0.16 18.69 8.45
CA CYS A 99 -0.19 18.64 9.87
C CYS A 99 1.13 18.56 10.64
N GLU A 100 1.55 19.66 11.27
CA GLU A 100 2.34 19.55 12.48
C GLU A 100 1.47 18.82 13.52
N ILE A 101 1.66 17.51 13.61
CA ILE A 101 1.24 16.75 14.78
C ILE A 101 2.12 17.28 15.91
N LYS A 102 1.56 18.16 16.75
CA LYS A 102 2.10 18.42 18.08
C LYS A 102 1.99 17.12 18.85
N ASP A 103 3.11 16.40 18.88
CA ASP A 103 3.54 15.39 19.85
C ASP A 103 2.42 14.65 20.61
N ILE A 104 1.90 13.60 19.99
CA ILE A 104 1.67 12.35 20.72
C ILE A 104 2.75 11.39 20.22
N HIS A 105 3.75 11.22 21.07
CA HIS A 105 4.84 10.28 20.93
C HIS A 105 4.26 8.86 20.81
N VAL A 106 4.09 8.38 19.58
CA VAL A 106 4.07 6.95 19.28
C VAL A 106 5.31 6.72 18.44
N SER A 107 6.31 6.10 19.07
CA SER A 107 7.55 5.69 18.43
C SER A 107 7.26 4.83 17.19
N ASP A 108 7.37 5.43 16.01
CA ASP A 108 7.58 4.71 14.75
C ASP A 108 9.10 4.71 14.47
N ASP A 109 9.85 4.02 15.33
CA ASP A 109 11.21 3.62 14.98
C ASP A 109 11.13 2.48 13.96
N ILE A 110 11.22 2.88 12.69
CA ILE A 110 11.97 2.24 11.60
C ILE A 110 12.26 0.74 11.77
N GLU A 111 11.70 -0.09 10.89
CA GLU A 111 12.49 -1.16 10.26
C GLU A 111 12.05 -1.41 8.81
N LEU A 112 12.95 -1.04 7.90
CA LEU A 112 13.02 -1.53 6.53
C LEU A 112 13.95 -2.75 6.55
N THR A 113 13.39 -3.96 6.50
CA THR A 113 14.07 -5.15 5.98
C THR A 113 13.03 -6.21 5.59
N TYR A 114 13.24 -6.80 4.42
CA TYR A 114 12.41 -7.81 3.76
C TYR A 114 12.27 -9.11 4.57
N GLU A 115 11.07 -9.71 4.60
CA GLU A 115 10.74 -10.97 3.93
C GLU A 115 9.21 -11.14 3.91
N GLU A 116 8.61 -11.14 2.71
CA GLU A 116 7.23 -11.58 2.53
C GLU A 116 7.21 -13.12 2.53
N ARG A 117 6.64 -13.71 3.58
CA ARG A 117 6.08 -15.06 3.51
C ARG A 117 4.63 -14.92 3.07
N GLN A 118 4.32 -15.52 1.92
CA GLN A 118 3.00 -15.52 1.28
C GLN A 118 1.90 -16.00 2.22
N GLU A 119 0.74 -15.35 2.17
CA GLU A 119 -0.57 -16.01 2.18
C GLU A 119 -1.63 -15.06 1.55
N ASP A 120 -2.23 -15.55 0.46
CA ASP A 120 -3.57 -15.26 -0.05
C ASP A 120 -4.06 -13.80 -0.16
N GLY A 121 -3.94 -13.27 -1.39
CA GLY A 121 -5.14 -12.98 -2.19
C GLY A 121 -5.83 -11.62 -2.08
N GLU A 122 -5.63 -10.82 -1.03
CA GLU A 122 -6.25 -9.48 -0.97
C GLU A 122 -5.23 -8.43 -0.51
N LYS A 123 -4.73 -7.63 -1.45
CA LYS A 123 -3.96 -6.42 -1.12
C LYS A 123 -4.80 -5.58 -0.18
N THR A 124 -4.29 -5.29 1.02
CA THR A 124 -5.04 -4.49 1.99
C THR A 124 -5.40 -3.13 1.37
N PHE A 125 -6.58 -2.57 1.69
CA PHE A 125 -7.01 -1.25 1.19
C PHE A 125 -5.90 -0.19 1.33
N ARG A 126 -5.09 -0.30 2.39
CA ARG A 126 -3.93 0.55 2.65
C ARG A 126 -2.82 0.43 1.59
N GLU A 127 -2.51 -0.78 1.12
CA GLU A 127 -1.52 -1.02 0.07
C GLU A 127 -1.99 -0.49 -1.28
N VAL A 128 -3.25 -0.77 -1.64
CA VAL A 128 -3.87 -0.24 -2.86
C VAL A 128 -3.84 1.29 -2.84
N HIS A 129 -4.24 1.88 -1.71
CA HIS A 129 -4.23 3.33 -1.54
C HIS A 129 -2.82 3.93 -1.64
N LYS A 130 -1.80 3.33 -1.00
CA LYS A 130 -0.40 3.76 -1.13
C LYS A 130 0.07 3.73 -2.59
N ALA A 131 -0.26 2.67 -3.33
CA ALA A 131 0.08 2.57 -4.75
C ALA A 131 -0.60 3.66 -5.60
N VAL A 132 -1.89 3.94 -5.34
CA VAL A 132 -2.61 5.03 -6.01
C VAL A 132 -1.98 6.40 -5.70
N CYS A 133 -1.67 6.69 -4.44
CA CYS A 133 -0.99 7.94 -4.06
C CYS A 133 0.41 8.06 -4.66
N HIS A 134 1.13 6.96 -4.82
CA HIS A 134 2.43 6.93 -5.48
C HIS A 134 2.30 7.26 -6.97
N LEU A 135 1.37 6.59 -7.66
CA LEU A 135 1.07 6.84 -9.08
C LEU A 135 0.65 8.30 -9.33
N LYS A 136 -0.19 8.85 -8.45
CA LYS A 136 -0.61 10.24 -8.53
C LYS A 136 0.54 11.22 -8.31
N GLY A 137 1.42 10.92 -7.34
CA GLY A 137 2.64 11.68 -7.09
C GLY A 137 3.58 11.68 -8.30
N ARG A 138 3.70 10.54 -8.99
CA ARG A 138 4.48 10.41 -10.24
C ARG A 138 3.93 11.32 -11.34
N GLN A 139 2.62 11.27 -11.60
CA GLN A 139 1.97 12.13 -12.60
C GLN A 139 2.13 13.62 -12.27
N ASN A 140 1.96 14.00 -11.00
CA ASN A 140 2.15 15.37 -10.54
C ASN A 140 3.59 15.86 -10.73
N LEU A 141 4.59 15.04 -10.40
CA LEU A 141 5.99 15.42 -10.60
C LEU A 141 6.32 15.56 -12.09
N LEU A 142 5.81 14.63 -12.91
CA LEU A 142 6.03 14.64 -14.35
C LEU A 142 5.40 15.86 -15.03
N SER A 143 4.20 16.28 -14.60
CA SER A 143 3.56 17.50 -15.09
C SER A 143 4.31 18.76 -14.67
N VAL A 144 4.84 18.82 -13.44
CA VAL A 144 5.69 19.92 -12.97
C VAL A 144 6.98 20.01 -13.79
N ILE A 145 7.67 18.89 -14.02
CA ILE A 145 8.89 18.83 -14.83
C ILE A 145 8.59 19.29 -16.27
N ALA A 146 7.54 18.76 -16.89
CA ALA A 146 7.13 19.13 -18.25
C ALA A 146 6.79 20.63 -18.34
N ALA A 147 6.01 21.15 -17.41
CA ALA A 147 5.67 22.58 -17.36
C ALA A 147 6.91 23.45 -17.17
N LYS A 148 7.87 23.05 -16.32
CA LYS A 148 9.12 23.80 -16.10
C LYS A 148 10.02 23.80 -17.33
N LEU A 149 10.14 22.66 -18.02
CA LEU A 149 10.90 22.56 -19.28
C LEU A 149 10.26 23.39 -20.40
N GLN A 150 8.93 23.44 -20.47
CA GLN A 150 8.20 24.25 -21.45
C GLN A 150 8.25 25.76 -21.12
N SER A 151 8.06 26.14 -19.86
CA SER A 151 7.95 27.55 -19.46
C SER A 151 9.27 28.30 -19.56
N ALA A 152 10.41 27.59 -19.46
CA ALA A 152 11.71 28.22 -19.37
C ALA A 152 12.48 28.32 -20.69
N ASN A 153 12.04 27.65 -21.78
CA ASN A 153 12.92 27.36 -22.95
C ASN A 153 14.30 26.78 -22.54
N GLN A 154 14.40 26.26 -21.32
CA GLN A 154 15.62 25.70 -20.78
C GLN A 154 15.62 24.22 -21.12
N SER A 155 16.69 23.78 -21.77
CA SER A 155 16.92 22.37 -22.05
C SER A 155 17.07 21.53 -20.77
N GLN A 156 17.32 22.17 -19.63
CA GLN A 156 17.64 21.54 -18.35
C GLN A 156 17.09 22.33 -17.16
N ILE A 157 16.64 21.64 -16.11
CA ILE A 157 16.20 22.20 -14.82
C ILE A 157 17.03 21.63 -13.67
N VAL A 158 17.09 22.33 -12.53
CA VAL A 158 17.79 21.83 -11.34
C VAL A 158 16.79 21.12 -10.42
N PHE A 159 17.22 20.06 -9.74
CA PHE A 159 16.34 19.34 -8.80
C PHE A 159 15.78 20.22 -7.68
N ASP A 160 16.50 21.25 -7.26
CA ASP A 160 16.03 22.20 -6.24
C ASP A 160 14.80 23.00 -6.70
N ASP A 161 14.65 23.23 -8.01
CA ASP A 161 13.45 23.86 -8.60
C ASP A 161 12.20 22.98 -8.49
N LEU A 162 12.39 21.68 -8.23
CA LEU A 162 11.33 20.72 -7.96
C LEU A 162 10.97 20.66 -6.47
N MET A 163 11.42 21.60 -5.64
CA MET A 163 11.10 21.63 -4.21
C MET A 163 10.18 22.81 -3.88
N THR A 164 9.34 22.66 -2.86
CA THR A 164 8.54 23.78 -2.31
C THR A 164 9.39 24.61 -1.35
N ARG A 165 9.02 25.88 -1.12
CA ARG A 165 9.75 26.78 -0.19
C ARG A 165 9.91 26.23 1.23
N SER A 166 9.03 25.30 1.64
CA SER A 166 9.06 24.60 2.94
C SER A 166 9.20 23.09 2.74
N ALA A 167 10.15 22.66 1.92
CA ALA A 167 10.33 21.23 1.65
C ALA A 167 11.03 20.52 2.82
N THR A 168 10.40 19.44 3.31
CA THR A 168 10.97 18.59 4.36
C THR A 168 11.89 17.52 3.76
N ARG A 169 12.76 16.91 4.59
CA ARG A 169 13.61 15.78 4.18
C ARG A 169 12.80 14.63 3.56
N LYS A 170 11.59 14.40 4.07
CA LYS A 170 10.67 13.36 3.57
C LYS A 170 10.18 13.68 2.16
N THR A 171 9.79 14.93 1.89
CA THR A 171 9.35 15.32 0.54
C THR A 171 10.51 15.31 -0.45
N ALA A 172 11.70 15.74 -0.04
CA ALA A 172 12.93 15.64 -0.83
C ALA A 172 13.22 14.20 -1.26
N ALA A 173 13.26 13.27 -0.31
CA ALA A 173 13.52 11.86 -0.57
C ALA A 173 12.44 11.23 -1.47
N ARG A 174 11.16 11.58 -1.26
CA ARG A 174 10.05 11.10 -2.09
C ARG A 174 10.16 11.58 -3.54
N ARG A 175 10.41 12.88 -3.76
CA ARG A 175 10.57 13.44 -5.11
C ARG A 175 11.80 12.87 -5.80
N PHE A 176 12.89 12.65 -5.06
CA PHE A 176 14.08 11.98 -5.58
C PHE A 176 13.80 10.53 -5.99
N PHE A 177 13.09 9.76 -5.17
CA PHE A 177 12.73 8.38 -5.52
C PHE A 177 11.88 8.30 -6.80
N ILE A 178 10.85 9.16 -6.91
CA ILE A 178 10.02 9.24 -8.11
C ILE A 178 10.86 9.69 -9.31
N LEU A 179 11.81 10.60 -9.14
CA LEU A 179 12.73 11.00 -10.21
C LEU A 179 13.55 9.81 -10.73
N LEU A 180 14.05 8.94 -9.84
CA LEU A 180 14.77 7.73 -10.24
C LEU A 180 13.87 6.75 -11.02
N GLU A 181 12.61 6.62 -10.64
CA GLU A 181 11.64 5.82 -11.39
C GLU A 181 11.40 6.38 -12.79
N LEU A 182 11.25 7.71 -12.92
CA LEU A 182 11.10 8.38 -14.22
C LEU A 182 12.33 8.22 -15.12
N VAL A 183 13.53 8.17 -14.54
CA VAL A 183 14.76 7.83 -15.26
C VAL A 183 14.71 6.39 -15.77
N GLY A 184 14.25 5.44 -14.94
CA GLY A 184 14.04 4.04 -15.36
C GLY A 184 13.05 3.90 -16.52
N LEU A 185 12.02 4.76 -16.58
CA LEU A 185 11.04 4.82 -17.67
C LEU A 185 11.53 5.58 -18.91
N ARG A 186 12.75 6.13 -18.88
CA ARG A 186 13.32 6.98 -19.94
C ARG A 186 12.45 8.21 -20.27
N ALA A 187 11.64 8.64 -19.30
CA ALA A 187 10.84 9.85 -19.41
C ALA A 187 11.70 11.11 -19.21
N VAL A 188 12.75 10.99 -18.40
CA VAL A 188 13.60 12.09 -17.95
C VAL A 188 15.06 11.62 -17.94
N ASN A 189 15.98 12.50 -18.34
CA ASN A 189 17.42 12.27 -18.24
C ASN A 189 17.99 13.08 -17.06
N VAL A 190 18.93 12.48 -16.32
CA VAL A 190 19.56 13.11 -15.16
C VAL A 190 21.08 13.17 -15.34
N MET A 191 21.67 14.32 -15.06
CA MET A 191 23.12 14.55 -15.10
C MET A 191 23.60 15.12 -13.77
N GLN A 192 24.71 14.61 -13.26
CA GLN A 192 25.38 15.12 -12.06
C GLN A 192 26.88 15.20 -12.34
N GLN A 193 27.48 16.38 -12.13
CA GLN A 193 28.89 16.63 -12.49
C GLN A 193 29.90 16.03 -11.50
N GLY A 194 29.47 15.62 -10.31
CA GLY A 194 30.33 15.04 -9.27
C GLY A 194 29.54 14.59 -8.04
N CYS A 195 30.22 13.99 -7.07
CA CYS A 195 29.61 13.55 -5.82
C CYS A 195 28.93 14.73 -5.10
N TYR A 196 27.68 14.52 -4.66
CA TYR A 196 26.87 15.53 -3.96
C TYR A 196 26.68 16.86 -4.72
N HIS A 197 26.92 16.87 -6.03
CA HIS A 197 26.68 18.07 -6.85
C HIS A 197 25.19 18.22 -7.19
N ASN A 198 24.81 19.41 -7.67
CA ASN A 198 23.46 19.65 -8.16
C ASN A 198 23.07 18.67 -9.27
N ILE A 199 21.82 18.26 -9.23
CA ILE A 199 21.22 17.31 -10.16
C ILE A 199 20.51 18.11 -11.26
N PHE A 200 20.98 17.96 -12.49
CA PHE A 200 20.39 18.55 -13.68
C PHE A 200 19.46 17.55 -14.37
N ILE A 201 18.31 18.02 -14.82
CA ILE A 201 17.20 17.20 -15.31
C ILE A 201 16.81 17.70 -16.70
N SER A 202 16.75 16.82 -17.69
CA SER A 202 16.35 17.15 -19.06
C SER A 202 15.29 16.19 -19.59
N ALA A 203 14.58 16.59 -20.65
CA ALA A 203 13.52 15.77 -21.25
C ALA A 203 14.08 14.46 -21.82
N GLY A 204 13.40 13.35 -21.55
CA GLY A 204 13.65 12.06 -22.19
C GLY A 204 12.78 11.84 -23.44
N PRO A 205 13.09 10.83 -24.26
CA PRO A 205 12.32 10.51 -25.47
C PRO A 205 10.88 10.09 -25.18
N ASN A 206 10.63 9.46 -24.02
CA ASN A 206 9.31 8.90 -23.66
C ASN A 206 8.47 9.85 -22.80
N LEU A 207 8.87 11.12 -22.67
CA LEU A 207 8.18 12.07 -21.78
C LEU A 207 6.69 12.21 -22.13
N GLY A 208 6.35 12.27 -23.42
CA GLY A 208 4.97 12.39 -23.88
C GLY A 208 4.13 11.13 -23.65
N GLU A 209 4.72 9.94 -23.80
CA GLU A 209 4.05 8.66 -23.60
C GLU A 209 3.71 8.42 -22.13
N VAL A 210 4.65 8.71 -21.22
CA VAL A 210 4.44 8.53 -19.77
C VAL A 210 3.47 9.57 -19.19
N MET A 211 3.31 10.73 -19.84
CA MET A 211 2.29 11.72 -19.46
C MET A 211 0.86 11.31 -19.84
N ALA A 212 0.70 10.43 -20.83
CA ALA A 212 -0.60 9.99 -21.33
C ALA A 212 -1.18 8.77 -20.57
N GLN A 213 -0.40 8.18 -19.64
CA GLN A 213 -0.77 7.02 -18.80
C GLN A 213 -1.28 7.43 -17.41
#